data_AF-A0A950YLL0-F1
#
_entry.id   AF-A0A950YLL0-F1
#
_cell.length_a   1.000
_cell.length_b   1.000
_cell.length_c   1.000
_cell.angle_alpha   90.00
_cell.angle_beta   90.00
_cell.angle_gamma   90.00
#
_symmetry.space_group_name_H-M   'P 1'
#
loop_
_entity.id
_entity.type
_entity.pdbx_description
1 polymer ?
#
loop_
_entity_poly.entity_id
_entity_poly.type
_entity_poly.pdbx_seq_one_letter_code
_entity_poly.pdbx_strand_id
1 'polypeptide(L)'
;MAVTEAIRAVVRGDVNGADFRDAIVKRSRQLTLMGWVRNDEDGVLRIHAEGERRAVAELVAFLRDPPSLARVTGVELSQVKVEGHEQFVARGVSAGAFVVQEHAATAHHFDLRLEVEGVMRSWAVPKGPSLDPAVKRLAVEVEDHSKEHNSFEGRTDGGGVIVWDRGTYEQGGRVPWPEALTRGHAVFVLHGEKLHGGFALQRTRAGDKAQWLLIKRQDDEARPGSDVVVERPESVVSGRTLDEILGG
;
A
#
# COMPACT_ATOMS: atom_id res chain seq x y z
N MET A 1 9.75 -25.40 -22.98
CA MET A 1 9.62 -24.21 -22.11
C MET A 1 8.29 -23.55 -22.44
N ALA A 2 7.45 -23.25 -21.44
CA ALA A 2 6.21 -22.52 -21.69
C ALA A 2 6.54 -21.13 -22.24
N VAL A 3 5.83 -20.69 -23.28
CA VAL A 3 6.03 -19.35 -23.85
C VAL A 3 5.34 -18.35 -22.92
N THR A 4 6.15 -17.54 -22.23
CA THR A 4 5.66 -16.41 -21.45
C THR A 4 5.35 -15.25 -22.39
N GLU A 5 4.14 -14.71 -22.28
CA GLU A 5 3.74 -13.50 -23.00
C GLU A 5 3.10 -12.50 -22.03
N ALA A 6 3.00 -11.25 -22.47
CA ALA A 6 2.33 -10.20 -21.73
C ALA A 6 1.33 -9.46 -22.62
N ILE A 7 0.20 -9.11 -22.05
CA ILE A 7 -0.85 -8.32 -22.70
C ILE A 7 -1.20 -7.11 -21.84
N ARG A 8 -1.69 -6.07 -22.51
CA ARG A 8 -2.55 -5.07 -21.88
C ARG A 8 -3.97 -5.19 -22.43
N ALA A 9 -4.95 -5.18 -21.54
CA ALA A 9 -6.36 -5.13 -21.89
C ALA A 9 -6.97 -3.81 -21.43
N VAL A 10 -7.82 -3.22 -22.27
CA VAL A 10 -8.72 -2.12 -21.90
C VAL A 10 -10.14 -2.66 -22.01
N VAL A 11 -10.83 -2.69 -20.88
CA VAL A 11 -12.16 -3.26 -20.74
C VAL A 11 -13.15 -2.12 -20.49
N ARG A 12 -14.20 -2.06 -21.31
CA ARG A 12 -15.25 -1.03 -21.26
C ARG A 12 -16.60 -1.64 -20.91
N GLY A 13 -17.46 -0.87 -20.26
CA GLY A 13 -18.83 -1.24 -19.91
C GLY A 13 -19.17 -0.86 -18.48
N ASP A 14 -20.10 -1.59 -17.86
CA ASP A 14 -20.37 -1.47 -16.42
C ASP A 14 -19.39 -2.39 -15.66
N VAL A 15 -18.16 -1.88 -15.50
CA VAL A 15 -16.98 -2.65 -15.03
C VAL A 15 -16.27 -1.99 -13.85
N ASN A 16 -16.82 -0.90 -13.32
CA ASN A 16 -16.20 -0.13 -12.23
C ASN A 16 -16.44 -0.76 -10.85
N GLY A 17 -17.33 -1.75 -10.75
CA GLY A 17 -17.62 -2.45 -9.50
C GLY A 17 -16.40 -3.17 -8.92
N ALA A 18 -16.20 -3.03 -7.61
CA ALA A 18 -15.12 -3.70 -6.89
C ALA A 18 -15.18 -5.22 -7.07
N ASP A 19 -16.38 -5.80 -7.09
CA ASP A 19 -16.62 -7.24 -7.25
C ASP A 19 -16.01 -7.81 -8.54
N PHE A 20 -16.08 -7.06 -9.65
CA PHE A 20 -15.54 -7.54 -10.92
C PHE A 20 -14.01 -7.52 -10.93
N ARG A 21 -13.42 -6.46 -10.42
CA ARG A 21 -11.96 -6.35 -10.27
C ARG A 21 -11.40 -7.43 -9.34
N ASP A 22 -12.07 -7.70 -8.23
CA ASP A 22 -11.67 -8.76 -7.30
C ASP A 22 -11.80 -10.13 -7.94
N ALA A 23 -12.82 -10.35 -8.77
CA ALA A 23 -12.95 -11.56 -9.57
C ALA A 23 -11.80 -11.70 -10.60
N ILE A 24 -11.37 -10.61 -11.25
CA ILE A 24 -10.20 -10.60 -12.14
C ILE A 24 -8.93 -10.97 -11.38
N VAL A 25 -8.69 -10.37 -10.21
CA VAL A 25 -7.52 -10.69 -9.37
C VAL A 25 -7.54 -12.17 -8.96
N LYS A 26 -8.69 -12.66 -8.46
CA LYS A 26 -8.86 -14.04 -8.05
C LYS A 26 -8.63 -15.01 -9.22
N ARG A 27 -9.22 -14.74 -10.39
CA ARG A 27 -9.06 -15.57 -11.58
C ARG A 27 -7.62 -15.56 -12.07
N SER A 28 -6.96 -14.41 -12.10
CA SER A 28 -5.56 -14.29 -12.53
C SER A 28 -4.61 -15.06 -11.61
N ARG A 29 -4.84 -15.01 -10.29
CA ARG A 29 -4.08 -15.81 -9.31
C ARG A 29 -4.28 -17.32 -9.50
N GLN A 30 -5.52 -17.77 -9.76
CA GLN A 30 -5.80 -19.18 -10.08
C GLN A 30 -5.09 -19.65 -11.35
N LEU A 31 -4.93 -18.74 -12.33
CA LEU A 31 -4.22 -18.96 -13.58
C LEU A 31 -2.70 -18.75 -13.46
N THR A 32 -2.19 -18.44 -12.26
CA THR A 32 -0.77 -18.15 -12.01
C THR A 32 -0.21 -16.99 -12.86
N LEU A 33 -1.07 -16.06 -13.28
CA LEU A 33 -0.68 -14.86 -14.01
C LEU A 33 -0.13 -13.81 -13.05
N MET A 34 0.82 -13.00 -13.53
CA MET A 34 1.33 -11.80 -12.85
C MET A 34 0.82 -10.55 -13.58
N GLY A 35 0.85 -9.40 -12.92
CA GLY A 35 0.44 -8.12 -13.50
C GLY A 35 -0.45 -7.31 -12.58
N TRP A 36 -1.43 -6.61 -13.15
CA TRP A 36 -2.31 -5.75 -12.38
C TRP A 36 -3.62 -5.49 -13.10
N VAL A 37 -4.62 -5.08 -12.33
CA VAL A 37 -5.88 -4.51 -12.82
C VAL A 37 -6.12 -3.18 -12.11
N ARG A 38 -6.52 -2.13 -12.81
CA ARG A 38 -6.90 -0.85 -12.20
C ARG A 38 -8.07 -0.23 -12.92
N ASN A 39 -8.87 0.52 -12.18
CA ASN A 39 -9.80 1.46 -12.80
C ASN A 39 -9.03 2.72 -13.14
N ASP A 40 -9.31 3.28 -14.31
CA ASP A 40 -8.82 4.59 -14.72
C ASP A 40 -9.91 5.64 -14.48
N GLU A 41 -9.52 6.93 -14.46
CA GLU A 41 -10.47 8.03 -14.25
C GLU A 41 -11.59 8.08 -15.29
N ASP A 42 -11.33 7.59 -16.50
CA ASP A 42 -12.30 7.51 -17.62
C ASP A 42 -13.34 6.38 -17.45
N GLY A 43 -13.38 5.69 -16.31
CA GLY A 43 -14.32 4.59 -16.05
C GLY A 43 -14.04 3.34 -16.87
N VAL A 44 -12.82 3.20 -17.40
CA VAL A 44 -12.34 1.99 -18.07
C VAL A 44 -11.46 1.18 -17.14
N LEU A 45 -11.53 -0.14 -17.27
CA LEU A 45 -10.71 -1.06 -16.50
C LEU A 45 -9.50 -1.47 -17.34
N ARG A 46 -8.30 -1.16 -16.85
CA ARG A 46 -7.03 -1.49 -17.51
C ARG A 46 -6.37 -2.65 -16.80
N ILE A 47 -5.85 -3.59 -17.58
CA ILE A 47 -5.17 -4.76 -17.08
C ILE A 47 -3.81 -4.89 -17.77
N HIS A 48 -2.78 -5.23 -17.01
CA HIS A 48 -1.58 -5.89 -17.51
C HIS A 48 -1.60 -7.33 -17.02
N ALA A 49 -1.38 -8.29 -17.89
CA ALA A 49 -1.30 -9.70 -17.52
C ALA A 49 -0.12 -10.33 -18.23
N GLU A 50 0.72 -11.04 -17.48
CA GLU A 50 1.85 -11.77 -18.01
C GLU A 50 1.94 -13.17 -17.40
N GLY A 51 2.32 -14.14 -18.23
CA GLY A 51 2.38 -15.55 -17.84
C GLY A 51 2.33 -16.48 -19.05
N GLU A 52 1.99 -17.75 -18.82
CA GLU A 52 1.85 -18.71 -19.91
C GLU A 52 0.75 -18.25 -20.89
N ARG A 53 1.02 -18.31 -22.20
CA ARG A 53 0.05 -17.99 -23.27
C ARG A 53 -1.35 -18.57 -23.05
N ARG A 54 -1.45 -19.83 -22.61
CA ARG A 54 -2.74 -20.47 -22.34
C ARG A 54 -3.47 -19.77 -21.19
N ALA A 55 -2.77 -19.49 -20.09
CA ALA A 55 -3.32 -18.77 -18.95
C ALA A 55 -3.77 -17.36 -19.35
N VAL A 56 -2.99 -16.65 -20.16
CA VAL A 56 -3.35 -15.32 -20.69
C VAL A 56 -4.63 -15.41 -21.54
N ALA A 57 -4.73 -16.41 -22.43
CA ALA A 57 -5.93 -16.62 -23.23
C ALA A 57 -7.18 -16.94 -22.37
N GLU A 58 -7.01 -17.71 -21.29
CA GLU A 58 -8.09 -18.01 -20.34
C GLU A 58 -8.55 -16.77 -19.56
N LEU A 59 -7.63 -15.85 -19.21
CA LEU A 59 -8.00 -14.56 -18.63
C LEU A 59 -8.76 -13.71 -19.65
N VAL A 60 -8.29 -13.63 -20.90
CA VAL A 60 -8.98 -12.87 -21.96
C VAL A 60 -10.40 -13.37 -22.19
N ALA A 61 -10.62 -14.70 -22.20
CA ALA A 61 -11.95 -15.28 -22.30
C ALA A 61 -12.85 -14.84 -21.14
N PHE A 62 -12.33 -14.89 -19.91
CA PHE A 62 -13.03 -14.41 -18.72
C PHE A 62 -13.39 -12.91 -18.79
N LEU A 63 -12.53 -12.07 -19.36
CA LEU A 63 -12.82 -10.63 -19.50
C LEU A 63 -13.91 -10.34 -20.54
N ARG A 64 -14.01 -11.16 -21.59
CA ARG A 64 -15.00 -10.99 -22.66
C ARG A 64 -16.39 -11.50 -22.27
N ASP A 65 -16.43 -12.55 -21.47
CA ASP A 65 -17.64 -13.17 -20.97
C ASP A 65 -17.56 -13.31 -19.45
N PRO A 66 -17.57 -12.17 -18.72
CA PRO A 66 -17.54 -12.23 -17.27
C PRO A 66 -18.85 -12.84 -16.77
N PRO A 67 -18.84 -13.55 -15.64
CA PRO A 67 -20.06 -13.88 -14.91
C PRO A 67 -20.88 -12.62 -14.59
N SER A 68 -22.09 -12.76 -14.04
CA SER A 68 -23.07 -11.68 -13.77
C SER A 68 -22.63 -10.53 -12.83
N LEU A 69 -21.32 -10.38 -12.60
CA LEU A 69 -20.63 -9.34 -11.86
C LEU A 69 -20.43 -8.04 -12.65
N ALA A 70 -20.45 -8.08 -13.98
CA ALA A 70 -20.22 -6.90 -14.82
C ALA A 70 -20.89 -7.03 -16.19
N ARG A 71 -21.16 -5.90 -16.84
CA ARG A 71 -21.56 -5.86 -18.25
C ARG A 71 -20.42 -5.32 -19.09
N VAL A 72 -19.66 -6.22 -19.72
CA VAL A 72 -18.59 -5.83 -20.64
C VAL A 72 -19.16 -5.56 -22.02
N THR A 73 -18.81 -4.41 -22.58
CA THR A 73 -19.23 -3.96 -23.92
C THR A 73 -18.09 -3.99 -24.93
N GLY A 74 -16.84 -4.01 -24.46
CA GLY A 74 -15.66 -4.11 -25.31
C GLY A 74 -14.41 -4.49 -24.53
N VAL A 75 -13.54 -5.27 -25.18
CA VAL A 75 -12.21 -5.63 -24.69
C VAL A 75 -11.20 -5.40 -25.81
N GLU A 76 -10.38 -4.37 -25.66
CA GLU A 76 -9.27 -4.06 -26.56
C GLU A 76 -7.99 -4.69 -26.00
N LEU A 77 -7.23 -5.39 -26.84
CA LEU A 77 -6.02 -6.12 -26.43
C LEU A 77 -4.81 -5.60 -27.20
N SER A 78 -3.69 -5.50 -26.49
CA SER A 78 -2.38 -5.24 -27.10
C SER A 78 -1.35 -6.17 -26.49
N GLN A 79 -0.46 -6.73 -27.32
CA GLN A 79 0.71 -7.44 -26.80
C GLN A 79 1.75 -6.43 -26.34
N VAL A 80 2.38 -6.71 -25.20
CA VAL A 80 3.42 -5.88 -24.61
C VAL A 80 4.61 -6.75 -24.18
N LYS A 81 5.71 -6.09 -23.80
CA LYS A 81 6.85 -6.79 -23.19
C LYS A 81 6.47 -7.23 -21.78
N VAL A 82 7.03 -8.37 -21.37
CA VAL A 82 7.00 -8.83 -19.98
C VAL A 82 7.72 -7.78 -19.12
N GLU A 83 7.04 -7.31 -18.08
CA GLU A 83 7.52 -6.26 -17.18
C GLU A 83 8.12 -6.85 -15.89
N GLY A 84 7.91 -8.15 -15.62
CA GLY A 84 8.50 -8.83 -14.47
C GLY A 84 7.73 -8.59 -13.18
N HIS A 85 6.42 -8.44 -13.27
CA HIS A 85 5.53 -8.35 -12.13
C HIS A 85 5.62 -9.62 -11.30
N GLU A 86 5.66 -9.46 -9.99
CA GLU A 86 5.84 -10.58 -9.07
C GLU A 86 4.52 -11.19 -8.59
N GLN A 87 3.40 -10.57 -8.96
CA GLN A 87 2.05 -10.94 -8.57
C GLN A 87 1.02 -10.29 -9.48
N PHE A 88 -0.23 -10.74 -9.38
CA PHE A 88 -1.39 -10.04 -9.93
C PHE A 88 -2.19 -9.35 -8.82
N VAL A 89 -2.33 -8.02 -8.93
CA VAL A 89 -3.03 -7.19 -7.93
C VAL A 89 -3.97 -6.17 -8.54
N ALA A 90 -4.98 -5.78 -7.78
CA ALA A 90 -5.69 -4.56 -8.05
C ALA A 90 -4.79 -3.37 -7.66
N ARG A 91 -4.60 -2.41 -8.57
CA ARG A 91 -3.94 -1.12 -8.33
C ARG A 91 -4.99 -0.01 -8.34
N GLY A 92 -4.71 1.12 -7.72
CA GLY A 92 -5.67 2.21 -7.58
C GLY A 92 -6.80 1.88 -6.59
N VAL A 93 -6.58 0.90 -5.70
CA VAL A 93 -7.59 0.44 -4.74
C VAL A 93 -7.04 0.62 -3.34
N SER A 94 -7.63 1.57 -2.63
CA SER A 94 -7.35 1.72 -1.21
C SER A 94 -7.62 0.40 -0.48
N ALA A 95 -6.59 -0.12 0.17
CA ALA A 95 -6.66 -1.23 1.10
C ALA A 95 -7.05 -0.77 2.51
N GLY A 96 -7.14 0.54 2.74
CA GLY A 96 -7.50 1.13 4.02
C GLY A 96 -6.85 2.50 4.21
N ALA A 97 -7.14 3.13 5.34
CA ALA A 97 -6.44 4.33 5.76
C ALA A 97 -5.05 4.02 6.32
N PHE A 98 -4.15 5.00 6.25
CA PHE A 98 -2.94 5.04 7.07
C PHE A 98 -2.82 6.38 7.77
N VAL A 99 -2.10 6.38 8.88
CA VAL A 99 -1.69 7.58 9.58
C VAL A 99 -0.27 7.41 10.11
N VAL A 100 0.47 8.50 10.14
CA VAL A 100 1.72 8.62 10.89
C VAL A 100 1.52 9.73 11.92
N GLN A 101 1.60 9.37 13.20
CA GLN A 101 1.57 10.34 14.29
C GLN A 101 2.97 10.55 14.83
N GLU A 102 3.40 11.79 14.97
CA GLU A 102 4.63 12.10 15.71
C GLU A 102 4.28 12.30 17.18
N HIS A 103 5.00 11.63 18.06
CA HIS A 103 4.67 11.51 19.47
C HIS A 103 5.88 11.87 20.34
N ALA A 104 5.74 12.95 21.10
CA ALA A 104 6.60 13.24 22.24
C ALA A 104 6.01 12.54 23.46
N ALA A 105 6.57 11.39 23.81
CA ALA A 105 6.29 10.68 25.05
C ALA A 105 7.59 10.60 25.89
N THR A 106 7.81 9.50 26.62
CA THR A 106 9.09 9.23 27.30
C THR A 106 10.28 9.24 26.33
N ALA A 107 10.05 8.87 25.08
CA ALA A 107 10.96 9.05 23.97
C ALA A 107 10.19 9.58 22.76
N HIS A 108 10.82 10.46 21.99
CA HIS A 108 10.32 10.92 20.70
C HIS A 108 10.31 9.76 19.70
N HIS A 109 9.18 9.56 19.02
CA HIS A 109 9.00 8.54 17.98
C HIS A 109 7.84 8.89 17.05
N PHE A 110 7.68 8.10 16.00
CA PHE A 110 6.54 8.20 15.08
C PHE A 110 5.76 6.89 15.08
N ASP A 111 4.45 6.95 15.29
CA ASP A 111 3.57 5.79 15.18
C ASP A 111 3.05 5.68 13.75
N LEU A 112 3.56 4.70 12.99
CA LEU A 112 2.99 4.31 11.70
C LEU A 112 1.82 3.35 11.95
N ARG A 113 0.65 3.67 11.40
CA ARG A 113 -0.54 2.84 11.54
C ARG A 113 -1.17 2.56 10.17
N LEU A 114 -1.51 1.30 9.93
CA LEU A 114 -2.18 0.83 8.72
C LEU A 114 -3.50 0.14 9.11
N GLU A 115 -4.59 0.53 8.48
CA GLU A 115 -5.89 -0.12 8.66
C GLU A 115 -5.87 -1.51 8.02
N VAL A 116 -6.07 -2.56 8.81
CA VAL A 116 -6.14 -3.95 8.35
C VAL A 116 -7.28 -4.64 9.07
N GLU A 117 -8.24 -5.21 8.32
CA GLU A 117 -9.39 -5.93 8.90
C GLU A 117 -10.14 -5.11 9.98
N GLY A 118 -10.24 -3.79 9.77
CA GLY A 118 -11.00 -2.88 10.63
C GLY A 118 -10.25 -2.33 11.85
N VAL A 119 -9.02 -2.77 12.11
CA VAL A 119 -8.16 -2.26 13.20
C VAL A 119 -6.91 -1.56 12.66
N MET A 120 -6.30 -0.68 13.46
CA MET A 120 -5.05 -0.01 13.11
C MET A 120 -3.84 -0.81 13.59
N ARG A 121 -3.27 -1.62 12.70
CA ARG A 121 -1.98 -2.28 12.94
C ARG A 121 -0.92 -1.20 13.08
N SER A 122 -0.17 -1.23 14.19
CA SER A 122 0.63 -0.09 14.63
C SER A 122 2.08 -0.45 14.89
N TRP A 123 2.98 0.45 14.49
CA TRP A 123 4.41 0.35 14.74
C TRP A 123 4.99 1.68 15.22
N ALA A 124 5.70 1.66 16.34
CA ALA A 124 6.53 2.76 16.78
C ALA A 124 7.86 2.78 16.00
N VAL A 125 8.15 3.89 15.34
CA VAL A 125 9.32 4.13 14.49
C VAL A 125 10.16 5.24 15.15
N PRO A 126 11.17 4.91 15.98
CA PRO A 126 11.84 5.90 16.84
C PRO A 126 12.49 7.07 16.11
N LYS A 127 12.95 6.84 14.87
CA LYS A 127 13.55 7.90 14.05
C LYS A 127 12.62 8.38 12.94
N GLY A 128 11.37 7.92 12.90
CA GLY A 128 10.44 8.20 11.82
C GLY A 128 10.77 7.51 10.49
N PRO A 129 9.89 7.66 9.48
CA PRO A 129 10.05 7.09 8.15
C PRO A 129 11.22 7.71 7.37
N SER A 130 11.61 7.07 6.28
CA SER A 130 12.63 7.57 5.35
C SER A 130 12.11 7.49 3.92
N LEU A 131 12.46 8.46 3.08
CA LEU A 131 12.28 8.37 1.62
C LEU A 131 13.54 7.87 0.90
N ASP A 132 14.64 7.64 1.62
CA ASP A 132 15.84 7.02 1.08
C ASP A 132 15.76 5.48 1.17
N PRO A 133 15.77 4.75 0.04
CA PRO A 133 15.74 3.28 0.02
C PRO A 133 16.95 2.59 0.68
N ALA A 134 18.09 3.30 0.83
CA ALA A 134 19.27 2.77 1.51
C ALA A 134 19.12 2.78 3.05
N VAL A 135 18.16 3.54 3.57
CA VAL A 135 17.95 3.71 5.02
C VAL A 135 16.87 2.76 5.52
N LYS A 136 17.25 1.85 6.43
CA LYS A 136 16.32 0.93 7.10
C LYS A 136 15.94 1.50 8.46
N ARG A 137 14.65 1.78 8.68
CA ARG A 137 14.15 2.33 9.96
C ARG A 137 13.63 1.20 10.82
N LEU A 138 14.05 1.15 12.09
CA LEU A 138 13.46 0.23 13.07
C LEU A 138 11.99 0.61 13.27
N ALA A 139 11.11 -0.38 13.21
CA ALA A 139 9.68 -0.27 13.50
C ALA A 139 9.32 -1.36 14.52
N VAL A 140 8.89 -0.97 15.71
CA VAL A 140 8.54 -1.89 16.79
C VAL A 140 7.03 -2.04 16.80
N GLU A 141 6.53 -3.26 16.66
CA GLU A 141 5.09 -3.54 16.72
C GLU A 141 4.55 -3.21 18.12
N VAL A 142 3.42 -2.50 18.17
CA VAL A 142 2.72 -2.08 19.39
C VAL A 142 1.25 -2.49 19.31
N GLU A 143 0.49 -2.33 20.39
CA GLU A 143 -0.92 -2.73 20.40
C GLU A 143 -1.74 -2.10 19.27
N ASP A 144 -2.72 -2.84 18.76
CA ASP A 144 -3.65 -2.32 17.76
C ASP A 144 -4.46 -1.15 18.34
N HIS A 145 -4.74 -0.15 17.50
CA HIS A 145 -5.53 1.02 17.91
C HIS A 145 -6.87 1.08 17.18
N SER A 146 -7.84 1.76 17.80
CA SER A 146 -9.09 2.11 17.11
C SER A 146 -8.85 3.23 16.11
N LYS A 147 -9.68 3.29 15.06
CA LYS A 147 -9.59 4.34 14.03
C LYS A 147 -9.78 5.76 14.58
N GLU A 148 -10.52 5.89 15.68
CA GLU A 148 -10.82 7.18 16.31
C GLU A 148 -9.54 7.89 16.77
N HIS A 149 -8.53 7.14 17.20
CA HIS A 149 -7.22 7.66 17.64
C HIS A 149 -6.43 8.34 16.51
N ASN A 150 -6.70 8.01 15.24
CA ASN A 150 -5.94 8.50 14.09
C ASN A 150 -6.06 10.01 13.87
N SER A 151 -7.12 10.63 14.41
CA SER A 151 -7.41 12.06 14.22
C SER A 151 -6.93 12.94 15.38
N PHE A 152 -6.45 12.33 16.46
CA PHE A 152 -6.04 13.08 17.64
C PHE A 152 -4.74 13.84 17.41
N GLU A 153 -4.77 15.12 17.78
CA GLU A 153 -3.63 16.02 17.87
C GLU A 153 -3.79 16.88 19.13
N GLY A 154 -2.73 17.03 19.92
CA GLY A 154 -2.74 17.84 21.12
C GLY A 154 -1.73 17.41 22.17
N ARG A 155 -1.79 18.07 23.33
CA ARG A 155 -1.01 17.71 24.51
C ARG A 155 -1.53 16.43 25.16
N THR A 156 -0.63 15.66 25.72
CA THR A 156 -0.89 14.44 26.51
C THR A 156 -0.23 14.57 27.89
N ASP A 157 -0.53 13.66 28.81
CA ASP A 157 -0.02 13.69 30.20
C ASP A 157 1.52 13.61 30.31
N GLY A 158 2.23 13.34 29.21
CA GLY A 158 3.69 13.24 29.16
C GLY A 158 4.35 13.91 27.95
N GLY A 159 3.60 14.74 27.22
CA GLY A 159 4.10 15.43 26.03
C GLY A 159 2.98 15.79 25.07
N GLY A 160 3.04 15.29 23.84
CA GLY A 160 2.10 15.69 22.81
C GLY A 160 2.17 14.83 21.55
N VAL A 161 1.14 14.94 20.74
CA VAL A 161 0.98 14.19 19.50
C VAL A 161 0.54 15.13 18.40
N ILE A 162 1.11 14.98 17.20
CA ILE A 162 0.59 15.55 15.96
C ILE A 162 0.26 14.46 14.95
N VAL A 163 -0.68 14.74 14.05
CA VAL A 163 -0.88 13.95 12.83
C VAL A 163 0.16 14.40 11.81
N TRP A 164 1.29 13.71 11.75
CA TRP A 164 2.42 14.08 10.90
C TRP A 164 2.19 13.74 9.43
N ASP A 165 1.49 12.65 9.13
CA ASP A 165 1.02 12.32 7.78
C ASP A 165 -0.25 11.47 7.84
N ARG A 166 -1.05 11.46 6.77
CA ARG A 166 -2.26 10.63 6.64
C ARG A 166 -2.62 10.43 5.19
N GLY A 167 -3.33 9.35 4.91
CA GLY A 167 -3.87 9.10 3.58
C GLY A 167 -4.44 7.71 3.44
N THR A 168 -4.41 7.19 2.21
CA THR A 168 -4.76 5.79 1.90
C THR A 168 -3.52 5.01 1.52
N TYR A 169 -3.62 3.70 1.53
CA TYR A 169 -2.54 2.84 1.04
C TYR A 169 -3.09 1.72 0.17
N GLU A 170 -2.26 1.19 -0.72
CA GLU A 170 -2.54 -0.01 -1.50
C GLU A 170 -1.68 -1.17 -0.98
N GLN A 171 -2.22 -2.40 -1.01
CA GLN A 171 -1.43 -3.60 -0.73
C GLN A 171 -0.53 -3.93 -1.91
N GLY A 172 0.74 -4.24 -1.62
CA GLY A 172 1.72 -4.73 -2.57
C GLY A 172 2.33 -6.06 -2.11
N GLY A 173 3.27 -6.59 -2.91
CA GLY A 173 3.97 -7.86 -2.65
C GLY A 173 3.08 -9.11 -2.77
N ARG A 174 3.70 -10.26 -3.04
CA ARG A 174 3.03 -11.50 -3.52
C ARG A 174 1.99 -12.12 -2.57
N VAL A 175 1.93 -11.69 -1.32
CA VAL A 175 1.10 -12.28 -0.27
C VAL A 175 0.06 -11.23 0.12
N PRO A 176 -1.25 -11.54 0.07
CA PRO A 176 -2.28 -10.62 0.53
C PRO A 176 -2.18 -10.38 2.03
N TRP A 177 -2.71 -9.26 2.50
CA TRP A 177 -2.88 -9.05 3.94
C TRP A 177 -4.17 -9.73 4.43
N PRO A 178 -4.24 -10.19 5.69
CA PRO A 178 -3.25 -10.03 6.76
C PRO A 178 -2.08 -11.02 6.71
N GLU A 179 -2.11 -12.02 5.82
CA GLU A 179 -1.11 -13.10 5.80
C GLU A 179 0.33 -12.60 5.61
N ALA A 180 0.54 -11.54 4.82
CA ALA A 180 1.84 -10.89 4.66
C ALA A 180 2.47 -10.44 5.99
N LEU A 181 1.65 -9.91 6.91
CA LEU A 181 2.08 -9.54 8.26
C LEU A 181 2.43 -10.79 9.07
N THR A 182 1.60 -11.83 9.04
CA THR A 182 1.90 -13.10 9.71
C THR A 182 3.23 -13.68 9.23
N ARG A 183 3.50 -13.66 7.92
CA ARG A 183 4.78 -14.13 7.33
C ARG A 183 5.97 -13.21 7.63
N GLY A 184 5.74 -11.98 8.08
CA GLY A 184 6.81 -11.05 8.46
C GLY A 184 7.39 -10.28 7.28
N HIS A 185 6.68 -10.22 6.16
CA HIS A 185 7.09 -9.41 5.03
C HIS A 185 5.87 -8.87 4.31
N ALA A 186 5.68 -7.57 4.43
CA ALA A 186 4.52 -6.89 3.88
C ALA A 186 4.96 -5.69 3.05
N VAL A 187 4.48 -5.60 1.82
CA VAL A 187 4.77 -4.50 0.88
C VAL A 187 3.48 -3.73 0.67
N PHE A 188 3.58 -2.42 0.53
CA PHE A 188 2.44 -1.53 0.36
C PHE A 188 2.87 -0.25 -0.34
N VAL A 189 1.92 0.50 -0.87
CA VAL A 189 2.15 1.81 -1.49
C VAL A 189 1.36 2.84 -0.70
N LEU A 190 2.01 3.90 -0.23
CA LEU A 190 1.37 4.99 0.50
C LEU A 190 0.95 6.11 -0.47
N HIS A 191 -0.20 6.70 -0.18
CA HIS A 191 -0.76 7.88 -0.85
C HIS A 191 -1.10 8.92 0.22
N GLY A 192 -0.06 9.52 0.80
CA GLY A 192 -0.17 10.53 1.86
C GLY A 192 -0.06 11.96 1.36
N GLU A 193 0.15 12.87 2.30
CA GLU A 193 0.56 14.26 2.02
C GLU A 193 2.08 14.37 1.96
N LYS A 194 2.79 13.50 2.70
CA LYS A 194 4.27 13.47 2.77
C LYS A 194 4.85 12.18 2.22
N LEU A 195 4.31 11.03 2.62
CA LEU A 195 4.79 9.72 2.20
C LEU A 195 4.04 9.22 0.97
N HIS A 196 4.80 8.99 -0.11
CA HIS A 196 4.30 8.47 -1.37
C HIS A 196 5.11 7.25 -1.82
N GLY A 197 4.47 6.40 -2.63
CA GLY A 197 5.12 5.28 -3.29
C GLY A 197 5.30 4.06 -2.39
N GLY A 198 6.12 3.12 -2.85
CA GLY A 198 6.27 1.80 -2.26
C GLY A 198 7.11 1.79 -0.98
N PHE A 199 6.66 1.01 0.00
CA PHE A 199 7.33 0.69 1.26
C PHE A 199 7.24 -0.81 1.55
N ALA A 200 8.11 -1.29 2.44
CA ALA A 200 8.04 -2.64 2.99
C ALA A 200 8.25 -2.63 4.51
N LEU A 201 7.50 -3.48 5.20
CA LEU A 201 7.75 -3.91 6.56
C LEU A 201 8.34 -5.32 6.53
N GLN A 202 9.54 -5.48 7.10
CA GLN A 202 10.22 -6.78 7.19
C GLN A 202 10.56 -7.10 8.65
N ARG A 203 9.95 -8.16 9.20
CA ARG A 203 10.18 -8.60 10.57
C ARG A 203 11.56 -9.23 10.72
N THR A 204 12.31 -8.77 11.70
CA THR A 204 13.65 -9.27 12.06
C THR A 204 13.63 -10.07 13.36
N ARG A 205 12.66 -9.80 14.26
CA ARG A 205 12.46 -10.52 15.52
C ARG A 205 10.98 -10.67 15.81
N ALA A 206 10.55 -11.88 16.21
CA ALA A 206 9.19 -12.16 16.66
C ALA A 206 9.05 -12.10 18.19
N GLY A 207 7.82 -12.11 18.69
CA GLY A 207 7.45 -12.06 20.12
C GLY A 207 6.62 -10.82 20.46
N ASP A 208 6.36 -10.59 21.75
CA ASP A 208 5.46 -9.53 22.26
C ASP A 208 5.89 -8.10 21.89
N LYS A 209 7.15 -7.91 21.47
CA LYS A 209 7.68 -6.67 20.91
C LYS A 209 8.39 -6.98 19.59
N ALA A 210 7.63 -7.50 18.64
CA ALA A 210 8.18 -7.86 17.34
C ALA A 210 8.89 -6.65 16.71
N GLN A 211 10.11 -6.88 16.23
CA GLN A 211 10.92 -5.84 15.60
C GLN A 211 10.89 -6.01 14.10
N TRP A 212 10.61 -4.92 13.43
CA TRP A 212 10.48 -4.80 11.99
C TRP A 212 11.44 -3.75 11.46
N LEU A 213 11.70 -3.81 10.16
CA LEU A 213 12.33 -2.75 9.40
C LEU A 213 11.29 -2.16 8.46
N LEU A 214 11.07 -0.86 8.57
CA LEU A 214 10.38 -0.06 7.56
C LEU A 214 11.42 0.41 6.52
N ILE A 215 11.17 0.08 5.26
CA ILE A 215 12.12 0.29 4.16
C ILE A 215 11.38 0.92 2.98
N LYS A 216 11.85 2.08 2.50
CA LYS A 216 11.37 2.67 1.24
C LYS A 216 11.79 1.79 0.07
N ARG A 217 10.87 1.52 -0.86
CA ARG A 217 11.17 0.81 -2.11
C ARG A 217 11.81 1.77 -3.11
N GLN A 218 12.67 1.22 -3.96
CA GLN A 218 13.18 1.94 -5.12
C GLN A 218 12.05 2.10 -6.15
N ASP A 219 11.58 3.32 -6.32
CA ASP A 219 10.58 3.75 -7.29
C ASP A 219 10.75 5.26 -7.56
N ASP A 220 9.85 5.87 -8.33
CA ASP A 220 9.93 7.29 -8.72
C ASP A 220 9.73 8.27 -7.55
N GLU A 221 9.19 7.80 -6.42
CA GLU A 221 8.98 8.58 -5.20
C GLU A 221 10.17 8.47 -4.21
N ALA A 222 11.18 7.66 -4.54
CA ALA A 222 12.38 7.53 -3.73
C ALA A 222 13.22 8.82 -3.77
N ARG A 223 13.66 9.29 -2.60
CA ARG A 223 14.50 10.48 -2.45
C ARG A 223 15.77 10.14 -1.65
N PRO A 224 16.82 9.60 -2.32
CA PRO A 224 18.11 9.33 -1.67
C PRO A 224 18.68 10.57 -0.98
N GLY A 225 19.17 10.41 0.25
CA GLY A 225 19.71 11.49 1.08
C GLY A 225 18.67 12.43 1.72
N SER A 226 17.38 12.27 1.45
CA SER A 226 16.32 13.08 2.08
C SER A 226 16.12 12.70 3.54
N ASP A 227 15.88 13.70 4.39
CA ASP A 227 15.41 13.52 5.76
C ASP A 227 14.02 14.15 5.91
N VAL A 228 13.02 13.44 5.40
CA VAL A 228 11.63 13.94 5.30
C VAL A 228 11.05 14.42 6.63
N VAL A 229 11.47 13.83 7.76
CA VAL A 229 10.98 14.25 9.09
C VAL A 229 11.50 15.62 9.50
N VAL A 230 12.69 16.01 9.02
CA VAL A 230 13.27 17.35 9.25
C VAL A 230 12.77 18.33 8.19
N GLU A 231 12.64 17.89 6.95
CA GLU A 231 12.16 18.73 5.83
C GLU A 231 10.69 19.14 6.00
N ARG A 232 9.88 18.29 6.61
CA ARG A 232 8.43 18.44 6.75
C ARG A 232 7.98 18.10 8.19
N PRO A 233 8.34 18.89 9.22
CA PRO A 233 8.05 18.57 10.62
C PRO A 233 6.61 18.89 11.05
N GLU A 234 5.83 19.58 10.22
CA GLU A 234 4.53 20.14 10.56
C GLU A 234 3.39 19.11 10.52
N SER A 235 2.34 19.32 11.30
CA SER A 235 1.09 18.57 11.18
C SER A 235 0.44 18.79 9.81
N VAL A 236 -0.07 17.73 9.19
CA VAL A 236 -0.87 17.83 7.96
C VAL A 236 -2.31 18.26 8.24
N VAL A 237 -2.71 18.37 9.51
CA VAL A 237 -4.04 18.82 9.92
C VAL A 237 -4.03 20.29 10.32
N SER A 238 -3.09 20.69 11.19
CA SER A 238 -3.05 22.07 11.71
C SER A 238 -1.95 22.95 11.12
N GLY A 239 -0.97 22.37 10.44
CA GLY A 239 0.23 23.07 9.98
C GLY A 239 1.22 23.42 11.10
N ARG A 240 0.97 23.00 12.35
CA ARG A 240 1.85 23.25 13.50
C ARG A 240 2.87 22.15 13.71
N THR A 241 4.05 22.48 14.20
CA THR A 241 5.02 21.48 14.66
C THR A 241 4.65 20.95 16.05
N LEU A 242 5.27 19.83 16.44
CA LEU A 242 5.09 19.28 17.77
C LEU A 242 5.54 20.25 18.87
N ASP A 243 6.66 20.94 18.66
CA ASP A 243 7.18 21.95 19.60
C ASP A 243 6.19 23.11 19.80
N GLU A 244 5.52 23.55 18.73
CA GLU A 244 4.48 24.58 18.81
C GLU A 244 3.25 24.11 19.61
N ILE A 245 2.86 22.83 19.50
CA ILE A 245 1.80 22.25 20.35
C ILE A 245 2.22 22.15 21.80
N LEU A 246 3.49 21.81 22.03
CA LEU A 246 4.06 21.77 23.38
C LEU A 246 4.30 23.16 23.95
N GLY A 247 4.07 24.22 23.18
CA GLY A 247 4.04 25.59 23.64
C GLY A 247 5.39 26.31 23.61
N GLY A 248 6.38 25.80 22.88
CA GLY A 248 7.66 26.46 22.60
C GLY A 248 8.49 26.86 23.81
#